data_AF-A0A0S8HIW7-F1
#
_entry.id   AF-A0A0S8HIW7-F1
#
_cell.length_a   1.000
_cell.length_b   1.000
_cell.length_c   1.000
_cell.angle_alpha   90.00
_cell.angle_beta   90.00
_cell.angle_gamma   90.00
#
_symmetry.space_group_name_H-M   'P 1'
#
loop_
_entity.id
_entity.type
_entity.pdbx_description
1 polymer ?
#
loop_
_entity_poly.entity_id
_entity_poly.type
_entity_poly.pdbx_seq_one_letter_code
_entity_poly.pdbx_strand_id
1 'polypeptide(L)'
;MTRQHAIEAIEGPCKVHGIEVAEGFPKALLDKLNPEGKEVELTYLQVFLDKIYRFAQNKGKSKKSPPLQGGDLEGGEVDQGDTEGGTTEIPDLRMTLSMLDKIGDVSDLLGSFLEEQIGELEDPDTGC
;
A
#
# COMPACT_ATOMS: atom_id res chain seq x y z
N MET A 1 14.43 -2.07 -16.28
CA MET A 1 14.35 -0.58 -16.27
C MET A 1 15.56 -0.01 -15.53
N THR A 2 16.03 1.19 -15.85
CA THR A 2 17.18 1.79 -15.14
C THR A 2 16.77 2.28 -13.74
N ARG A 3 17.71 2.29 -12.79
CA ARG A 3 17.46 2.82 -11.42
C ARG A 3 16.96 4.27 -11.44
N GLN A 4 17.47 5.10 -12.35
CA GLN A 4 17.03 6.49 -12.48
C GLN A 4 15.54 6.59 -12.85
N HIS A 5 15.09 5.84 -13.85
CA HIS A 5 13.67 5.80 -14.22
C HIS A 5 12.80 5.20 -13.11
N ALA A 6 13.34 4.24 -12.33
CA ALA A 6 12.63 3.68 -11.20
C ALA A 6 12.41 4.72 -10.09
N ILE A 7 13.38 5.61 -9.82
CA ILE A 7 13.22 6.72 -8.87
C ILE A 7 12.12 7.67 -9.35
N GLU A 8 12.15 8.07 -10.62
CA GLU A 8 11.13 8.95 -11.21
C GLU A 8 9.73 8.32 -11.18
N ALA A 9 9.63 7.01 -11.37
CA ALA A 9 8.39 6.26 -11.26
C ALA A 9 7.85 6.15 -9.82
N ILE A 10 8.68 6.37 -8.81
CA ILE A 10 8.26 6.45 -7.39
C ILE A 10 7.86 7.89 -7.07
N GLU A 11 8.75 8.85 -7.32
CA GLU A 11 8.56 10.26 -6.94
C GLU A 11 7.43 10.93 -7.72
N GLY A 12 7.28 10.61 -9.00
CA GLY A 12 6.27 11.21 -9.88
C GLY A 12 4.85 11.02 -9.34
N PRO A 13 4.37 9.77 -9.16
CA PRO A 13 3.07 9.50 -8.57
C PRO A 13 2.92 10.09 -7.16
N CYS A 14 3.95 9.97 -6.30
CA CYS A 14 3.89 10.54 -4.96
C CYS A 14 3.67 12.06 -4.98
N LYS A 15 4.36 12.78 -5.88
CA LYS A 15 4.19 14.23 -6.04
C LYS A 15 2.80 14.61 -6.55
N VAL A 16 2.27 13.88 -7.54
CA VAL A 16 0.92 14.12 -8.08
C VAL A 16 -0.16 13.91 -7.02
N HIS A 17 0.04 12.92 -6.15
CA HIS A 17 -0.89 12.56 -5.08
C HIS A 17 -0.56 13.21 -3.73
N GLY A 18 0.34 14.21 -3.66
CA GLY A 18 0.67 14.89 -2.39
C GLY A 18 1.21 13.96 -1.29
N ILE A 19 1.77 12.81 -1.65
CA ILE A 19 2.40 11.86 -0.74
C ILE A 19 3.82 12.37 -0.46
N GLU A 20 4.13 12.60 0.81
CA GLU A 20 5.46 13.08 1.20
C GLU A 20 6.46 11.92 1.17
N VAL A 21 7.53 12.04 0.39
CA VAL A 21 8.59 11.02 0.28
C VAL A 21 9.82 11.48 1.05
N ALA A 22 10.29 10.67 2.00
CA ALA A 22 11.49 10.97 2.75
C ALA A 22 12.73 11.00 1.83
N GLU A 23 13.70 11.85 2.14
CA GLU A 23 14.95 11.93 1.39
C GLU A 23 15.68 10.56 1.42
N GLY A 24 16.18 10.14 0.26
CA GLY A 24 16.86 8.85 0.10
C GLY A 24 15.93 7.63 0.11
N PHE A 25 14.62 7.80 0.33
CA PHE A 25 13.66 6.69 0.31
C PHE A 25 13.64 5.92 -1.01
N PRO A 26 13.56 6.56 -2.20
CA PRO A 26 13.54 5.81 -3.46
C PRO A 26 14.80 4.97 -3.63
N LYS A 27 15.97 5.51 -3.27
CA LYS A 27 17.24 4.78 -3.38
C LYS A 27 17.28 3.59 -2.42
N ALA A 28 16.88 3.78 -1.16
CA ALA A 28 16.84 2.71 -0.16
C ALA A 28 15.85 1.59 -0.54
N LEU A 29 14.69 1.95 -1.09
CA LEU A 29 13.72 0.99 -1.63
C LEU A 29 14.36 0.16 -2.74
N LEU A 30 15.01 0.80 -3.71
CA LEU A 30 15.65 0.10 -4.82
C LEU A 30 16.83 -0.76 -4.38
N ASP A 31 17.57 -0.36 -3.35
CA ASP A 31 18.64 -1.18 -2.75
C ASP A 31 18.07 -2.44 -2.08
N LYS A 32 16.89 -2.38 -1.46
CA LYS A 32 16.17 -3.56 -0.92
C LYS A 32 15.58 -4.44 -2.00
N LEU A 33 15.13 -3.83 -3.09
CA LEU A 33 14.49 -4.54 -4.20
C LEU A 33 15.53 -5.28 -5.05
N ASN A 34 16.66 -4.63 -5.32
CA ASN A 34 17.74 -5.20 -6.11
C ASN A 34 19.08 -4.53 -5.73
N PRO A 35 19.80 -5.07 -4.73
CA PRO A 35 21.04 -4.48 -4.23
C PRO A 35 22.18 -4.54 -5.24
N GLU A 36 22.25 -5.62 -6.04
CA GLU A 36 23.38 -5.88 -6.95
C GLU A 36 23.04 -5.63 -8.43
N GLY A 37 21.76 -5.50 -8.76
CA GLY A 37 21.31 -5.35 -10.14
C GLY A 37 21.27 -3.91 -10.63
N LYS A 38 21.74 -3.74 -11.87
CA LYS A 38 21.68 -2.46 -12.61
C LYS A 38 20.29 -2.16 -13.12
N GLU A 39 19.47 -3.19 -13.27
CA GLU A 39 18.11 -3.10 -13.77
C GLU A 39 17.09 -3.48 -12.70
N VAL A 40 15.99 -2.74 -12.70
CA VAL A 40 14.85 -2.95 -11.83
C VAL A 40 13.70 -3.49 -12.67
N GLU A 41 13.06 -4.55 -12.20
CA GLU A 41 11.83 -5.05 -12.81
C GLU A 41 10.64 -4.22 -12.34
N LEU A 42 9.80 -3.80 -13.28
CA LEU A 42 8.61 -2.97 -13.00
C LEU A 42 7.61 -3.71 -12.12
N THR A 43 7.47 -5.01 -12.36
CA THR A 43 6.60 -5.90 -11.59
C THR A 43 7.00 -5.94 -10.11
N TYR A 44 8.30 -6.09 -9.80
CA TYR A 44 8.78 -6.05 -8.42
C TYR A 44 8.58 -4.70 -7.76
N LEU A 45 8.85 -3.60 -8.49
CA LEU A 45 8.62 -2.26 -7.98
C LEU A 45 7.13 -2.02 -7.68
N GLN A 46 6.24 -2.47 -8.55
CA GLN A 46 4.78 -2.35 -8.39
C GLN A 46 4.29 -3.09 -7.15
N VAL A 47 4.69 -4.35 -6.94
CA VAL A 47 4.29 -5.12 -5.76
C VAL A 47 4.83 -4.48 -4.49
N PHE A 48 6.08 -4.02 -4.50
CA PHE A 48 6.70 -3.39 -3.33
C PHE A 48 5.98 -2.08 -2.97
N LEU A 49 5.66 -1.23 -3.95
CA LEU A 49 4.91 0.01 -3.74
C LEU A 49 3.48 -0.26 -3.26
N ASP A 50 2.79 -1.28 -3.78
CA ASP A 50 1.47 -1.68 -3.30
C ASP A 50 1.51 -2.09 -1.82
N LYS A 51 2.51 -2.88 -1.41
CA LYS A 51 2.67 -3.25 0.01
C LYS A 51 2.96 -2.05 0.90
N ILE A 52 3.84 -1.12 0.48
CA ILE A 52 4.10 0.11 1.24
C ILE A 52 2.81 0.92 1.37
N TYR A 53 2.07 1.08 0.28
CA TYR A 53 0.85 1.87 0.26
C TYR A 53 -0.23 1.27 1.16
N ARG A 54 -0.42 -0.05 1.12
CA ARG A 54 -1.31 -0.78 2.04
C ARG A 54 -0.86 -0.67 3.50
N PHE A 55 0.45 -0.78 3.75
CA PHE A 55 1.02 -0.62 5.09
C PHE A 55 0.76 0.79 5.65
N ALA A 56 0.95 1.82 4.80
CA ALA A 56 0.70 3.21 5.13
C ALA A 56 -0.78 3.46 5.44
N GLN A 57 -1.69 2.91 4.63
CA GLN A 57 -3.14 2.99 4.87
C GLN A 57 -3.59 2.25 6.14
N ASN A 58 -2.98 1.11 6.47
CA ASN A 58 -3.34 0.35 7.67
C ASN A 58 -3.05 1.13 8.96
N LYS A 59 -2.01 1.98 8.98
CA LYS A 59 -1.79 2.93 10.10
C LYS A 59 -2.87 4.00 10.21
N GLY A 60 -3.46 4.42 9.10
CA GLY A 60 -4.55 5.41 9.08
C GLY A 60 -5.91 4.87 9.57
N LYS A 61 -6.10 3.55 9.56
CA LYS A 61 -7.38 2.91 9.93
C LYS A 61 -7.58 2.65 11.43
N SER A 62 -6.60 2.94 12.30
CA SER A 62 -6.77 2.78 13.76
C SER A 62 -7.60 3.88 14.46
N LYS A 63 -8.25 4.79 13.71
CA LYS A 63 -9.17 5.81 14.28
C LYS A 63 -10.56 5.83 13.65
N LYS A 64 -11.18 4.65 13.43
CA LYS A 64 -12.64 4.55 13.38
C LYS A 64 -13.13 3.52 14.38
N SER A 65 -13.19 3.90 15.64
CA SER A 65 -14.33 3.53 16.48
C SER A 65 -15.31 4.70 16.46
N PRO A 66 -16.60 4.43 16.22
CA PRO A 66 -17.56 4.66 17.29
C PRO A 66 -18.62 3.52 17.34
N PRO A 67 -19.60 3.59 18.24
CA PRO A 67 -19.68 2.79 19.45
C PRO A 67 -20.60 1.57 19.29
N LEU A 68 -20.54 0.67 20.28
CA LEU A 68 -21.62 -0.28 20.55
C LEU A 68 -22.96 0.47 20.61
N GLN A 69 -23.90 0.13 19.73
CA GLN A 69 -25.30 0.56 19.84
C GLN A 69 -26.17 -0.69 19.75
N GLY A 70 -26.62 -1.17 20.92
CA GLY A 70 -27.77 -2.05 21.02
C GLY A 70 -29.03 -1.20 21.17
N GLY A 71 -30.14 -1.65 20.55
CA GLY A 71 -31.49 -1.10 20.67
C GLY A 71 -31.64 0.31 20.07
N ASP A 72 -32.72 0.75 19.42
CA ASP A 72 -34.09 0.28 19.25
C ASP A 72 -34.63 0.93 17.96
N LEU A 73 -35.74 0.43 17.43
CA LEU A 73 -36.43 0.91 16.22
C LEU A 73 -37.13 2.26 16.45
N GLU A 74 -36.97 3.26 15.57
CA GLU A 74 -38.07 4.07 15.00
C GLU A 74 -37.59 4.97 13.84
N GLY A 75 -38.46 5.21 12.85
CA GLY A 75 -38.12 5.76 11.53
C GLY A 75 -38.21 7.28 11.35
N GLY A 76 -37.95 7.74 10.12
CA GLY A 76 -38.18 9.14 9.70
C GLY A 76 -37.29 9.61 8.54
N GLU A 77 -37.85 9.56 7.33
CA GLU A 77 -37.69 10.34 6.08
C GLU A 77 -36.43 11.12 5.65
N VAL A 78 -36.43 11.31 4.32
CA VAL A 78 -35.40 11.76 3.37
C VAL A 78 -35.07 13.26 3.42
N ASP A 79 -33.81 13.62 3.14
CA ASP A 79 -33.47 14.92 2.54
C ASP A 79 -32.33 14.77 1.52
N GLN A 80 -32.55 15.34 0.34
CA GLN A 80 -31.74 15.22 -0.88
C GLN A 80 -31.07 16.58 -1.12
N GLY A 81 -29.73 16.60 -1.21
CA GLY A 81 -29.00 17.82 -1.56
C GLY A 81 -27.50 17.60 -1.68
N ASP A 82 -27.06 17.46 -2.92
CA ASP A 82 -25.78 17.87 -3.52
C ASP A 82 -24.56 18.16 -2.63
N THR A 83 -23.47 17.42 -2.86
CA THR A 83 -22.20 17.99 -3.33
C THR A 83 -21.30 16.85 -3.81
N GLU A 84 -21.26 16.66 -5.13
CA GLU A 84 -20.15 15.99 -5.80
C GLU A 84 -18.88 16.82 -5.59
N GLY A 85 -17.89 16.19 -4.97
CA GLY A 85 -16.65 16.85 -4.60
C GLY A 85 -15.95 16.05 -3.52
N GLY A 86 -15.78 14.75 -3.75
CA GLY A 86 -14.85 13.96 -2.96
C GLY A 86 -13.45 14.48 -3.19
N THR A 87 -13.08 15.57 -2.51
CA THR A 87 -11.68 15.78 -2.15
C THR A 87 -11.34 14.57 -1.31
N THR A 88 -10.78 13.54 -1.96
CA THR A 88 -10.12 12.45 -1.28
C THR A 88 -9.12 13.13 -0.38
N GLU A 89 -9.46 13.24 0.90
CA GLU A 89 -8.58 13.73 1.93
C GLU A 89 -7.46 12.70 1.92
N ILE A 90 -6.42 12.99 1.14
CA ILE A 90 -5.30 12.09 1.01
C ILE A 90 -4.80 12.00 2.44
N PRO A 91 -4.88 10.80 3.08
CA PRO A 91 -4.34 10.65 4.42
C PRO A 91 -2.93 11.22 4.38
N ASP A 92 -2.48 11.87 5.46
CA ASP A 92 -1.12 12.40 5.59
C ASP A 92 -0.11 11.25 5.46
N LEU A 93 0.11 10.83 4.21
CA LEU A 93 0.72 9.58 3.84
C LEU A 93 2.16 9.93 3.53
N ARG A 94 3.01 9.58 4.47
CA ARG A 94 4.44 9.82 4.37
C ARG A 94 5.18 8.51 4.19
N MET A 95 5.97 8.42 3.13
CA MET A 95 6.85 7.29 2.85
C MET A 95 8.17 7.50 3.60
N THR A 96 8.32 6.83 4.74
CA THR A 96 9.50 6.95 5.61
C THR A 96 10.44 5.76 5.48
N LEU A 97 11.74 5.97 5.72
CA LEU A 97 12.74 4.88 5.74
C LEU A 97 12.38 3.78 6.75
N SER A 98 11.82 4.15 7.90
CA SER A 98 11.38 3.19 8.93
C SER A 98 10.23 2.26 8.48
N MET A 99 9.54 2.57 7.38
CA MET A 99 8.55 1.66 6.79
C MET A 99 9.24 0.57 5.97
N LEU A 100 10.35 0.90 5.31
CA LEU A 100 11.16 -0.07 4.56
C LEU A 100 11.74 -1.14 5.49
N ASP A 101 12.18 -0.75 6.69
CA ASP A 101 12.68 -1.69 7.70
C ASP A 101 11.60 -2.68 8.17
N LYS A 102 10.32 -2.27 8.13
CA LYS A 102 9.19 -3.10 8.57
C LYS A 102 8.64 -4.02 7.50
N ILE A 103 8.84 -3.68 6.22
CA ILE A 103 8.34 -4.45 5.08
C ILE A 103 9.30 -5.59 4.72
N GLY A 104 10.59 -5.46 5.07
CA GLY A 104 11.61 -6.45 4.78
C GLY A 104 12.32 -6.21 3.44
N ASP A 105 12.97 -7.24 2.92
CA ASP A 105 13.64 -7.21 1.62
C ASP A 105 12.79 -7.89 0.53
N VAL A 106 13.26 -7.87 -0.72
CA VAL A 106 12.55 -8.53 -1.83
C VAL A 106 12.24 -10.00 -1.57
N SER A 107 13.12 -10.70 -0.84
CA SER A 107 12.91 -12.10 -0.46
C SER A 107 11.72 -12.27 0.49
N ASP A 108 11.56 -11.38 1.47
CA ASP A 108 10.41 -11.40 2.38
C ASP A 108 9.13 -11.03 1.65
N LEU A 109 9.22 -10.08 0.71
CA LEU A 109 8.12 -9.65 -0.13
C LEU A 109 7.59 -10.81 -0.99
N LEU A 110 8.49 -11.52 -1.67
CA LEU A 110 8.16 -12.65 -2.53
C LEU A 110 7.75 -13.87 -1.70
N GLY A 111 8.41 -14.11 -0.57
CA GLY A 111 8.05 -15.19 0.37
C GLY A 111 6.61 -15.06 0.86
N SER A 112 6.25 -13.90 1.43
CA SER A 112 4.88 -13.64 1.90
C SER A 112 3.84 -13.68 0.77
N PHE A 113 4.18 -13.22 -0.42
CA PHE A 113 3.27 -13.28 -1.57
C PHE A 113 3.03 -14.72 -2.07
N LEU A 114 4.06 -15.57 -2.03
CA LEU A 114 3.94 -16.98 -2.35
C LEU A 114 3.19 -17.74 -1.26
N GLU A 115 3.43 -17.45 0.02
CA GLU A 115 2.68 -18.04 1.12
C GLU A 115 1.18 -17.69 1.06
N GLU A 116 0.84 -16.44 0.74
CA GLU A 116 -0.54 -16.02 0.52
C GLU A 116 -1.19 -16.82 -0.63
N GLN A 117 -0.51 -16.98 -1.77
CA GLN A 117 -1.02 -17.79 -2.89
C GLN A 117 -1.12 -19.28 -2.57
N ILE A 118 -0.17 -19.83 -1.82
CA ILE A 118 -0.18 -21.24 -1.40
C ILE A 118 -1.35 -21.47 -0.41
N GLY A 119 -1.61 -20.52 0.48
CA GLY A 119 -2.76 -20.57 1.39
C GLY A 119 -4.11 -20.44 0.68
N GLU A 120 -4.17 -19.68 -0.41
CA GLU A 120 -5.36 -19.63 -1.29
C GLU A 120 -5.52 -20.90 -2.14
N LEU A 121 -4.46 -21.70 -2.31
CA LEU A 121 -4.46 -22.99 -3.01
C LEU A 121 -4.79 -24.18 -2.11
N GLU A 122 -5.31 -23.97 -0.90
CA GLU A 122 -5.74 -25.04 0.02
C GLU A 122 -7.02 -25.74 -0.48
N ASP A 123 -6.87 -26.53 -1.56
CA ASP A 123 -7.67 -27.72 -1.84
C ASP A 123 -6.82 -28.72 -2.67
N PRO A 124 -5.99 -29.56 -2.02
CA PRO A 124 -5.26 -30.62 -2.70
C PRO A 124 -6.14 -31.81 -3.15
N ASP A 125 -7.46 -31.78 -2.97
CA ASP A 125 -8.36 -32.92 -3.23
C ASP A 125 -9.34 -32.76 -4.42
N THR A 126 -9.31 -31.65 -5.18
CA THR A 126 -10.17 -31.55 -6.40
C THR A 126 -9.51 -32.12 -7.66
N GLY A 127 -8.40 -32.83 -7.49
CA GLY A 127 -7.65 -33.47 -8.57
C GLY A 127 -7.87 -34.98 -8.69
N CYS A 128 -9.11 -35.49 -8.70
CA CYS A 128 -9.50 -36.79 -9.26
C CYS A 128 -11.02 -36.89 -9.49
#